data_AF-A0A7K5JVP0-F1
#
_entry.id   AF-A0A7K5JVP0-F1
#
_cell.length_a   1.000
_cell.length_b   1.000
_cell.length_c   1.000
_cell.angle_alpha   90.00
_cell.angle_beta   90.00
_cell.angle_gamma   90.00
#
_symmetry.space_group_name_H-M   'P 1'
#
loop_
_entity.id
_entity.type
_entity.pdbx_description
1 polymer ?
#
loop_
_entity_poly.entity_id
_entity_poly.type
_entity_poly.pdbx_seq_one_letter_code
_entity_poly.pdbx_strand_id
1 'polypeptide(L)'
;AREKRVVKSKVGEKVSLPCCREIPRSESLQGYRAYWQKNVTDVVLAYSDGEMIRIHERYRNRTEMDPWDLILWVSPLEILDNGTYQCVVQYNSVVTCDESVTLFVTADFSQPSVTADVSASSCDSTEMVIVCSSHGGFPKPKMSGALNNVSVEWNASWVSESSLSPYNVTGTLVLNVTNDVNITCSVEYDGLAKSTSLPLKKTNDCVVPPAPPSYNVITASSIIVIIFILAIILAARYLPRRVCPHCCKPQDPVEEGVKEGAKPPVSSKVTSETSSV
;
A
#
# COMPACT_ATOMS: atom_id res chain seq x y z
N ALA A 1 34.49 -0.22 -30.67
CA ALA A 1 34.30 0.35 -29.32
C ALA A 1 34.89 -0.64 -28.32
N ARG A 2 35.78 -0.24 -27.40
CA ARG A 2 36.22 -1.14 -26.32
C ARG A 2 35.00 -1.44 -25.45
N GLU A 3 34.69 -2.71 -25.26
CA GLU A 3 33.64 -3.17 -24.34
C GLU A 3 33.97 -2.66 -22.94
N LYS A 4 33.03 -1.93 -22.31
CA LYS A 4 33.22 -1.45 -20.93
C LYS A 4 32.98 -2.63 -19.99
N ARG A 5 33.96 -2.99 -19.16
CA ARG A 5 33.79 -4.03 -18.14
C ARG A 5 32.75 -3.57 -17.12
N VAL A 6 31.73 -4.37 -16.88
CA VAL A 6 30.68 -4.10 -15.89
C VAL A 6 30.72 -5.19 -14.82
N VAL A 7 30.79 -4.78 -13.56
CA VAL A 7 30.70 -5.66 -12.40
C VAL A 7 29.42 -5.31 -11.63
N LYS A 8 28.59 -6.29 -11.32
CA LYS A 8 27.36 -6.12 -10.54
C LYS A 8 27.50 -6.81 -9.20
N SER A 9 27.10 -6.15 -8.12
CA SER A 9 27.07 -6.75 -6.77
C SER A 9 26.10 -5.98 -5.88
N LYS A 10 25.77 -6.54 -4.71
CA LYS A 10 24.77 -6.01 -3.80
C LYS A 10 25.41 -5.26 -2.63
N VAL A 11 24.70 -4.27 -2.10
CA VAL A 11 25.06 -3.60 -0.83
C VAL A 11 25.39 -4.62 0.26
N GLY A 12 26.48 -4.40 0.98
CA GLY A 12 26.97 -5.27 2.05
C GLY A 12 27.93 -6.38 1.59
N GLU A 13 28.01 -6.69 0.29
CA GLU A 13 28.90 -7.74 -0.22
C GLU A 13 30.35 -7.26 -0.39
N LYS A 14 31.26 -8.23 -0.60
CA LYS A 14 32.64 -8.00 -1.04
C LYS A 14 32.73 -8.20 -2.55
N VAL A 15 33.31 -7.24 -3.26
CA VAL A 15 33.50 -7.29 -4.71
C VAL A 15 34.96 -7.09 -5.09
N SER A 16 35.38 -7.69 -6.20
CA SER A 16 36.67 -7.40 -6.86
C SER A 16 36.45 -6.68 -8.18
N LEU A 17 37.30 -5.68 -8.44
CA LEU A 17 37.41 -5.00 -9.73
C LEU A 17 38.77 -5.37 -10.34
N PRO A 18 38.79 -6.15 -11.43
CA PRO A 18 40.04 -6.58 -12.05
C PRO A 18 40.69 -5.43 -12.82
N CYS A 19 42.00 -5.25 -12.66
CA CYS A 19 42.79 -4.33 -13.48
C CYS A 19 43.07 -4.94 -14.87
N CYS A 20 43.66 -4.14 -15.77
CA CYS A 20 44.03 -4.60 -17.11
C CYS A 20 45.36 -5.37 -17.16
N ARG A 21 46.09 -5.40 -16.05
CA ARG A 21 47.38 -6.06 -15.95
C ARG A 21 47.69 -6.44 -14.50
N GLU A 22 48.52 -7.47 -14.36
CA GLU A 22 49.25 -7.83 -13.15
C GLU A 22 50.75 -7.55 -13.38
N ILE A 23 51.50 -7.34 -12.29
CA ILE A 23 52.96 -7.25 -12.32
C ILE A 23 53.52 -8.66 -12.07
N PRO A 24 54.36 -9.22 -12.96
CA PRO A 24 54.93 -10.54 -12.75
C PRO A 24 55.78 -10.57 -11.47
N ARG A 25 55.58 -11.59 -10.63
CA ARG A 25 56.36 -11.76 -9.37
C ARG A 25 57.87 -11.93 -9.56
N SER A 26 58.31 -12.18 -10.80
CA SER A 26 59.72 -12.22 -11.18
C SER A 26 60.34 -10.83 -11.37
N GLU A 27 59.53 -9.78 -11.50
CA GLU A 27 59.98 -8.39 -11.69
C GLU A 27 60.12 -7.65 -10.36
N SER A 28 60.82 -6.52 -10.36
CA SER A 28 60.83 -5.59 -9.23
C SER A 28 59.61 -4.67 -9.30
N LEU A 29 59.00 -4.37 -8.16
CA LEU A 29 57.97 -3.32 -8.06
C LEU A 29 58.56 -1.91 -8.20
N GLN A 30 59.89 -1.76 -8.17
CA GLN A 30 60.56 -0.46 -8.35
C GLN A 30 60.28 0.12 -9.74
N GLY A 31 59.93 1.41 -9.78
CA GLY A 31 59.52 2.13 -10.98
C GLY A 31 58.06 1.93 -11.35
N TYR A 32 57.33 1.03 -10.68
CA TYR A 32 55.89 0.89 -10.85
C TYR A 32 55.11 1.86 -9.97
N ARG A 33 54.07 2.45 -10.57
CA ARG A 33 53.03 3.21 -9.87
C ARG A 33 51.67 2.73 -10.35
N ALA A 34 50.86 2.20 -9.44
CA ALA A 34 49.54 1.69 -9.75
C ALA A 34 48.50 2.36 -8.86
N TYR A 35 47.38 2.79 -9.44
CA TYR A 35 46.32 3.41 -8.67
C TYR A 35 44.95 3.15 -9.26
N TRP A 36 43.98 3.08 -8.35
CA TRP A 36 42.57 3.08 -8.70
C TRP A 36 42.00 4.47 -8.43
N GLN A 37 41.24 4.99 -9.37
CA GLN A 37 40.54 6.26 -9.22
C GLN A 37 39.08 6.13 -9.63
N LYS A 38 38.20 6.85 -8.95
CA LYS A 38 36.78 6.97 -9.28
C LYS A 38 36.54 8.34 -9.91
N ASN A 39 35.74 8.39 -10.98
CA ASN A 39 35.37 9.64 -11.66
C ASN A 39 36.58 10.52 -12.05
N VAL A 40 37.71 9.91 -12.40
CA VAL A 40 38.98 10.56 -12.83
C VAL A 40 39.72 11.34 -11.74
N THR A 41 39.04 11.90 -10.74
CA THR A 41 39.67 12.75 -9.71
C THR A 41 39.87 12.06 -8.37
N ASP A 42 39.03 11.09 -8.03
CA ASP A 42 38.96 10.56 -6.68
C ASP A 42 39.81 9.30 -6.57
N VAL A 43 41.12 9.47 -6.33
CA VAL A 43 42.03 8.34 -6.11
C VAL A 43 41.55 7.55 -4.90
N VAL A 44 41.10 6.31 -5.14
CA VAL A 44 40.61 5.35 -4.14
C VAL A 44 41.79 4.89 -3.29
N LEU A 45 42.82 4.37 -3.96
CA LEU A 45 44.09 3.99 -3.38
C LEU A 45 45.20 4.02 -4.44
N ALA A 46 46.45 4.12 -4.00
CA ALA A 46 47.62 4.13 -4.88
C ALA A 46 48.84 3.49 -4.21
N TYR A 47 49.63 2.80 -5.03
CA TYR A 47 50.92 2.22 -4.70
C TYR A 47 52.02 2.83 -5.57
N SER A 48 53.21 2.98 -4.99
CA SER A 48 54.46 3.32 -5.69
C SER A 48 55.57 2.43 -5.14
N ASP A 49 56.35 1.81 -6.01
CA ASP A 49 57.50 1.00 -5.63
C ASP A 49 57.16 -0.13 -4.63
N GLY A 50 55.92 -0.62 -4.69
CA GLY A 50 55.38 -1.65 -3.80
C GLY A 50 54.82 -1.16 -2.46
N GLU A 51 54.92 0.13 -2.15
CA GLU A 51 54.36 0.73 -0.95
C GLU A 51 53.06 1.49 -1.23
N MET A 52 52.08 1.37 -0.32
CA MET A 52 50.85 2.15 -0.40
C MET A 52 51.13 3.62 -0.05
N ILE A 53 50.98 4.52 -1.01
CA ILE A 53 51.26 5.95 -0.85
C ILE A 53 50.00 6.79 -0.60
N ARG A 54 48.81 6.26 -0.93
CA ARG A 54 47.54 6.96 -0.75
C ARG A 54 46.40 5.97 -0.56
N ILE A 55 45.49 6.32 0.35
CA ILE A 55 44.16 5.75 0.46
C ILE A 55 43.19 6.89 0.79
N HIS A 56 42.06 6.93 0.12
CA HIS A 56 41.04 7.93 0.38
C HIS A 56 40.20 7.52 1.59
N GLU A 57 39.85 8.49 2.44
CA GLU A 57 39.30 8.23 3.78
C GLU A 57 38.03 7.37 3.76
N ARG A 58 37.10 7.63 2.83
CA ARG A 58 35.90 6.78 2.58
C ARG A 58 36.22 5.28 2.45
N TYR A 59 37.35 4.96 1.84
CA TYR A 59 37.73 3.60 1.47
C TYR A 59 38.68 2.96 2.49
N ARG A 60 39.15 3.73 3.48
CA ARG A 60 40.00 3.23 4.56
C ARG A 60 39.27 2.10 5.29
N ASN A 61 40.00 1.00 5.54
CA ASN A 61 39.49 -0.24 6.15
C ASN A 61 38.35 -0.92 5.36
N ARG A 62 38.08 -0.48 4.12
CA ARG A 62 37.06 -1.05 3.24
C ARG A 62 37.63 -1.53 1.91
N THR A 63 38.84 -1.11 1.55
CA THR A 63 39.50 -1.51 0.31
C THR A 63 40.85 -2.14 0.52
N GLU A 64 41.17 -3.12 -0.30
CA GLU A 64 42.44 -3.85 -0.33
C GLU A 64 42.89 -3.98 -1.78
N MET A 65 44.20 -3.93 -2.02
CA MET A 65 44.81 -4.25 -3.31
C MET A 65 46.20 -4.81 -3.05
N ASP A 66 46.51 -5.95 -3.68
CA ASP A 66 47.87 -6.48 -3.67
C ASP A 66 48.69 -5.77 -4.79
N PRO A 67 49.93 -5.34 -4.51
CA PRO A 67 50.73 -4.59 -5.48
C PRO A 67 51.16 -5.41 -6.70
N TRP A 68 50.95 -6.74 -6.71
CA TRP A 68 51.23 -7.58 -7.87
C TRP A 68 49.97 -7.81 -8.71
N ASP A 69 48.85 -8.21 -8.10
CA ASP A 69 47.62 -8.50 -8.85
C ASP A 69 46.84 -7.26 -9.30
N LEU A 70 47.02 -6.13 -8.59
CA LEU A 70 46.37 -4.85 -8.83
C LEU A 70 44.83 -4.89 -8.82
N ILE A 71 44.26 -5.95 -8.23
CA ILE A 71 42.81 -6.13 -8.11
C ILE A 71 42.31 -5.27 -6.95
N LEU A 72 41.36 -4.38 -7.22
CA LEU A 72 40.72 -3.61 -6.15
C LEU A 72 39.61 -4.43 -5.52
N TRP A 73 39.76 -4.76 -4.25
CA TRP A 73 38.70 -5.32 -3.42
C TRP A 73 37.98 -4.20 -2.66
N VAL A 74 36.65 -4.26 -2.60
CA VAL A 74 35.81 -3.33 -1.81
C VAL A 74 34.83 -4.13 -0.95
N SER A 75 34.81 -3.87 0.36
CA SER A 75 33.93 -4.52 1.33
C SER A 75 33.78 -3.71 2.63
N PRO A 76 32.58 -3.59 3.22
CA PRO A 76 31.28 -3.88 2.59
C PRO A 76 30.96 -2.85 1.51
N LEU A 77 30.22 -3.25 0.48
CA LEU A 77 29.72 -2.33 -0.54
C LEU A 77 28.62 -1.40 -0.03
N GLU A 78 28.67 -0.15 -0.47
CA GLU A 78 27.64 0.87 -0.27
C GLU A 78 27.10 1.37 -1.62
N ILE A 79 25.88 1.94 -1.63
CA ILE A 79 25.29 2.53 -2.87
C ILE A 79 26.21 3.62 -3.44
N LEU A 80 26.89 4.39 -2.58
CA LEU A 80 27.82 5.43 -2.99
C LEU A 80 29.05 4.90 -3.73
N ASP A 81 29.33 3.60 -3.66
CA ASP A 81 30.41 2.96 -4.43
C ASP A 81 30.01 2.76 -5.90
N ASN A 82 28.71 2.77 -6.22
CA ASN A 82 28.22 2.70 -7.61
C ASN A 82 28.90 3.77 -8.48
N GLY A 83 29.43 3.38 -9.64
CA GLY A 83 30.09 4.28 -10.57
C GLY A 83 31.22 3.64 -11.37
N THR A 84 31.95 4.48 -12.09
CA THR A 84 33.07 4.04 -12.93
C THR A 84 34.39 4.26 -12.21
N TYR A 85 35.15 3.17 -12.10
CA TYR A 85 36.50 3.11 -11.59
C TYR A 85 37.48 2.98 -12.75
N GLN A 86 38.70 3.47 -12.56
CA GLN A 86 39.79 3.37 -13.52
C GLN A 86 41.01 2.81 -12.82
N CYS A 87 41.57 1.74 -13.39
CA CYS A 87 42.88 1.24 -13.02
C CYS A 87 43.92 1.89 -13.93
N VAL A 88 44.91 2.57 -13.36
CA VAL A 88 46.04 3.12 -14.09
C VAL A 88 47.33 2.55 -13.54
N VAL A 89 48.16 2.02 -14.43
CA VAL A 89 49.49 1.46 -14.10
C VAL A 89 50.54 2.15 -14.93
N GLN A 90 51.58 2.63 -14.28
CA GLN A 90 52.73 3.30 -14.87
C GLN A 90 53.99 2.50 -14.53
N TYR A 91 54.91 2.41 -15.49
CA TYR A 91 56.27 1.91 -15.28
C TYR A 91 57.26 2.94 -15.80
N ASN A 92 58.17 3.41 -14.94
CA ASN A 92 59.12 4.49 -15.25
C ASN A 92 58.44 5.71 -15.91
N SER A 93 57.32 6.14 -15.33
CA SER A 93 56.48 7.25 -15.81
C SER A 93 55.76 7.05 -17.15
N VAL A 94 55.83 5.85 -17.73
CA VAL A 94 55.07 5.48 -18.94
C VAL A 94 53.81 4.74 -18.53
N VAL A 95 52.64 5.21 -18.97
CA VAL A 95 51.36 4.52 -18.74
C VAL A 95 51.36 3.21 -19.54
N THR A 96 51.30 2.09 -18.83
CA THR A 96 51.25 0.74 -19.40
C THR A 96 49.86 0.11 -19.32
N CYS A 97 48.99 0.64 -18.45
CA CYS A 97 47.59 0.23 -18.30
C CYS A 97 46.72 1.45 -18.01
N ASP A 98 45.59 1.54 -18.71
CA ASP A 98 44.49 2.45 -18.43
C ASP A 98 43.18 1.76 -18.86
N GLU A 99 42.45 1.23 -17.88
CA GLU A 99 41.18 0.54 -18.13
C GLU A 99 40.11 0.95 -17.13
N SER A 100 38.89 1.16 -17.65
CA SER A 100 37.72 1.51 -16.86
C SER A 100 36.87 0.28 -16.55
N VAL A 101 36.42 0.16 -15.30
CA VAL A 101 35.45 -0.83 -14.82
C VAL A 101 34.27 -0.11 -14.20
N THR A 102 33.06 -0.38 -14.67
CA THR A 102 31.83 0.16 -14.08
C THR A 102 31.30 -0.80 -13.03
N LEU A 103 31.31 -0.37 -11.77
CA LEU A 103 30.66 -1.07 -10.67
C LEU A 103 29.21 -0.61 -10.56
N PHE A 104 28.30 -1.56 -10.70
CA PHE A 104 26.87 -1.34 -10.52
C PHE A 104 26.42 -2.01 -9.22
N VAL A 105 25.95 -1.19 -8.28
CA VAL A 105 25.52 -1.67 -6.95
C VAL A 105 23.99 -1.79 -6.94
N THR A 106 23.46 -2.86 -6.33
CA THR A 106 22.02 -3.02 -6.08
C THR A 106 21.71 -3.07 -4.60
N ALA A 107 20.53 -2.62 -4.21
CA ALA A 107 19.95 -2.83 -2.89
C ALA A 107 18.54 -3.40 -3.06
N ASP A 108 18.22 -4.45 -2.31
CA ASP A 108 16.91 -5.07 -2.42
C ASP A 108 15.82 -4.18 -1.85
N PHE A 109 14.73 -4.06 -2.60
CA PHE A 109 13.50 -3.49 -2.11
C PHE A 109 12.88 -4.39 -1.03
N SER A 110 12.24 -3.78 -0.04
CA SER A 110 11.41 -4.52 0.91
C SER A 110 10.29 -5.27 0.18
N GLN A 111 9.79 -6.35 0.79
CA GLN A 111 8.58 -7.01 0.28
C GLN A 111 7.46 -5.95 0.14
N PRO A 112 6.78 -5.81 -1.02
CA PRO A 112 5.75 -4.81 -1.19
C PRO A 112 4.60 -5.00 -0.20
N SER A 113 4.16 -3.93 0.44
CA SER A 113 2.95 -3.89 1.25
C SER A 113 1.80 -3.42 0.39
N VAL A 114 0.69 -4.17 0.37
CA VAL A 114 -0.50 -3.83 -0.43
C VAL A 114 -1.68 -3.66 0.51
N THR A 115 -2.33 -2.50 0.45
CA THR A 115 -3.57 -2.19 1.19
C THR A 115 -4.68 -1.83 0.20
N ALA A 116 -5.92 -2.11 0.57
CA ALA A 116 -7.08 -1.79 -0.23
C ALA A 116 -8.18 -1.24 0.68
N ASP A 117 -8.62 -0.02 0.40
CA ASP A 117 -9.68 0.66 1.14
C ASP A 117 -10.90 0.83 0.23
N VAL A 118 -12.09 0.54 0.76
CA VAL A 118 -13.35 0.71 0.03
C VAL A 118 -13.75 2.19 0.04
N SER A 119 -13.84 2.82 -1.13
CA SER A 119 -14.32 4.20 -1.26
C SER A 119 -15.84 4.25 -1.41
N ALA A 120 -16.41 3.33 -2.17
CA ALA A 120 -17.84 3.21 -2.42
C ALA A 120 -18.23 1.77 -2.72
N SER A 121 -19.46 1.39 -2.38
CA SER A 121 -19.98 0.05 -2.66
C SER A 121 -21.43 0.12 -3.15
N SER A 122 -21.77 -0.81 -4.03
CA SER A 122 -23.09 -0.97 -4.62
C SER A 122 -23.40 -2.46 -4.80
N CYS A 123 -24.62 -2.79 -5.25
CA CYS A 123 -24.96 -4.16 -5.59
C CYS A 123 -24.10 -4.75 -6.73
N ASP A 124 -23.62 -3.92 -7.66
CA ASP A 124 -22.96 -4.41 -8.87
C ASP A 124 -21.43 -4.34 -8.77
N SER A 125 -20.91 -3.36 -8.03
CA SER A 125 -19.46 -3.17 -7.87
C SER A 125 -19.07 -2.53 -6.56
N THR A 126 -17.83 -2.80 -6.13
CA THR A 126 -17.14 -2.13 -5.02
C THR A 126 -15.96 -1.35 -5.59
N GLU A 127 -15.98 -0.03 -5.42
CA GLU A 127 -14.86 0.84 -5.74
C GLU A 127 -13.83 0.76 -4.61
N MET A 128 -12.57 0.52 -4.97
CA MET A 128 -11.48 0.38 -4.04
C MET A 128 -10.29 1.26 -4.44
N VAL A 129 -9.70 1.92 -3.46
CA VAL A 129 -8.38 2.56 -3.58
C VAL A 129 -7.34 1.60 -3.04
N ILE A 130 -6.46 1.16 -3.92
CA ILE A 130 -5.40 0.20 -3.61
C ILE A 130 -4.08 0.96 -3.59
N VAL A 131 -3.30 0.77 -2.52
CA VAL A 131 -1.98 1.35 -2.35
C VAL A 131 -0.97 0.23 -2.23
N CYS A 132 0.08 0.29 -3.04
CA CYS A 132 1.23 -0.60 -2.94
C CYS A 132 2.49 0.20 -2.62
N SER A 133 3.23 -0.17 -1.57
CA SER A 133 4.47 0.50 -1.19
C SER A 133 5.63 -0.47 -0.98
N SER A 134 6.84 -0.03 -1.33
CA SER A 134 8.09 -0.75 -1.06
C SER A 134 9.23 0.23 -0.85
N HIS A 135 10.23 -0.16 -0.06
CA HIS A 135 11.20 0.78 0.53
C HIS A 135 12.64 0.29 0.41
N GLY A 136 13.58 1.24 0.46
CA GLY A 136 15.00 1.02 0.70
C GLY A 136 15.79 0.40 -0.45
N GLY A 137 15.22 0.29 -1.66
CA GLY A 137 15.87 -0.40 -2.78
C GLY A 137 16.66 0.52 -3.72
N PHE A 138 17.54 -0.06 -4.52
CA PHE A 138 18.37 0.65 -5.51
C PHE A 138 18.72 -0.30 -6.65
N PRO A 139 18.69 0.12 -7.94
CA PRO A 139 18.49 1.48 -8.48
C PRO A 139 17.03 1.93 -8.45
N LYS A 140 16.73 3.03 -9.15
CA LYS A 140 15.35 3.52 -9.39
C LYS A 140 14.45 2.36 -9.87
N PRO A 141 13.30 2.12 -9.21
CA PRO A 141 12.44 0.99 -9.53
C PRO A 141 11.45 1.31 -10.66
N LYS A 142 10.85 0.25 -11.20
CA LYS A 142 9.62 0.29 -12.00
C LYS A 142 8.55 -0.50 -11.25
N MET A 143 7.34 0.04 -11.17
CA MET A 143 6.22 -0.69 -10.61
C MET A 143 5.37 -1.29 -11.74
N SER A 144 4.96 -2.53 -11.55
CA SER A 144 4.07 -3.27 -12.44
C SER A 144 3.09 -4.08 -11.61
N GLY A 145 2.09 -4.66 -12.26
CA GLY A 145 1.15 -5.53 -11.57
C GLY A 145 0.21 -6.24 -12.52
N ALA A 146 -0.62 -7.11 -11.94
CA ALA A 146 -1.64 -7.81 -12.69
C ALA A 146 -2.90 -8.00 -11.85
N LEU A 147 -4.06 -7.89 -12.50
CA LEU A 147 -5.36 -8.25 -11.98
C LEU A 147 -5.79 -9.56 -12.65
N ASN A 148 -5.85 -10.67 -11.91
CA ASN A 148 -6.13 -12.00 -12.47
C ASN A 148 -5.30 -12.32 -13.74
N ASN A 149 -4.00 -12.02 -13.72
CA ASN A 149 -3.03 -12.17 -14.83
C ASN A 149 -3.16 -11.16 -15.98
N VAL A 150 -4.07 -10.18 -15.89
CA VAL A 150 -4.13 -9.08 -16.85
C VAL A 150 -3.30 -7.92 -16.33
N SER A 151 -2.33 -7.45 -17.11
CA SER A 151 -1.43 -6.37 -16.71
C SER A 151 -2.19 -5.09 -16.37
N VAL A 152 -1.81 -4.45 -15.26
CA VAL A 152 -2.35 -3.15 -14.85
C VAL A 152 -1.23 -2.13 -14.68
N GLU A 153 -1.54 -0.87 -14.99
CA GLU A 153 -0.64 0.25 -14.80
C GLU A 153 -0.92 0.92 -13.46
N TRP A 154 0.09 0.98 -12.60
CA TRP A 154 0.01 1.67 -11.32
C TRP A 154 0.35 3.14 -11.50
N ASN A 155 -0.40 4.03 -10.84
CA ASN A 155 0.02 5.42 -10.70
C ASN A 155 1.15 5.50 -9.66
N ALA A 156 2.37 5.21 -10.12
CA ALA A 156 3.55 5.04 -9.28
C ALA A 156 4.37 6.32 -9.16
N SER A 157 4.78 6.61 -7.94
CA SER A 157 5.73 7.67 -7.59
C SER A 157 6.85 7.08 -6.74
N TRP A 158 8.01 7.72 -6.75
CA TRP A 158 9.15 7.32 -5.94
C TRP A 158 9.84 8.54 -5.36
N VAL A 159 10.43 8.35 -4.19
CA VAL A 159 11.17 9.37 -3.45
C VAL A 159 12.57 8.84 -3.17
N SER A 160 13.56 9.71 -3.37
CA SER A 160 14.96 9.47 -2.98
C SER A 160 15.64 10.81 -2.73
N GLU A 161 16.62 10.83 -1.84
CA GLU A 161 17.39 12.04 -1.50
C GLU A 161 18.32 12.46 -2.65
N SER A 162 18.85 11.51 -3.41
CA SER A 162 19.78 11.74 -4.50
C SER A 162 19.76 10.58 -5.49
N SER A 163 20.48 10.70 -6.62
CA SER A 163 20.64 9.60 -7.57
C SER A 163 21.47 8.42 -7.04
N LEU A 164 22.13 8.57 -5.89
CA LEU A 164 22.95 7.53 -5.23
C LEU A 164 22.44 7.24 -3.79
N SER A 165 21.15 7.45 -3.56
CA SER A 165 20.46 7.10 -2.32
C SER A 165 19.42 6.01 -2.56
N PRO A 166 19.00 5.26 -1.53
CA PRO A 166 17.89 4.31 -1.65
C PRO A 166 16.60 4.99 -2.15
N TYR A 167 15.75 4.23 -2.82
CA TYR A 167 14.44 4.63 -3.32
C TYR A 167 13.33 4.00 -2.48
N ASN A 168 12.31 4.81 -2.21
CA ASN A 168 11.00 4.35 -1.74
C ASN A 168 10.01 4.55 -2.86
N VAL A 169 9.17 3.55 -3.13
CA VAL A 169 8.17 3.58 -4.22
C VAL A 169 6.79 3.33 -3.66
N THR A 170 5.83 4.12 -4.13
CA THR A 170 4.41 3.99 -3.79
C THR A 170 3.59 4.11 -5.07
N GLY A 171 2.74 3.12 -5.32
CA GLY A 171 1.76 3.15 -6.40
C GLY A 171 0.35 3.13 -5.88
N THR A 172 -0.52 3.86 -6.56
CA THR A 172 -1.96 3.84 -6.31
C THR A 172 -2.72 3.33 -7.52
N LEU A 173 -3.81 2.62 -7.27
CA LEU A 173 -4.70 2.09 -8.29
C LEU A 173 -6.14 2.19 -7.78
N VAL A 174 -7.05 2.68 -8.61
CA VAL A 174 -8.48 2.73 -8.31
C VAL A 174 -9.18 1.70 -9.19
N LEU A 175 -9.88 0.75 -8.57
CA LEU A 175 -10.56 -0.34 -9.28
C LEU A 175 -12.03 -0.42 -8.88
N ASN A 176 -12.89 -0.75 -9.87
CA ASN A 176 -14.26 -1.19 -9.64
C ASN A 176 -14.32 -2.72 -9.70
N VAL A 177 -14.46 -3.34 -8.54
CA VAL A 177 -14.46 -4.79 -8.36
C VAL A 177 -15.88 -5.32 -8.44
N THR A 178 -16.21 -6.11 -9.46
CA THR A 178 -17.55 -6.72 -9.65
C THR A 178 -17.65 -8.14 -9.11
N ASN A 179 -16.52 -8.84 -9.06
CA ASN A 179 -16.35 -10.19 -8.51
C ASN A 179 -15.05 -10.23 -7.71
N ASP A 180 -14.86 -11.26 -6.90
CA ASP A 180 -13.59 -11.45 -6.20
C ASP A 180 -12.44 -11.59 -7.20
N VAL A 181 -11.38 -10.80 -7.00
CA VAL A 181 -10.22 -10.72 -7.89
C VAL A 181 -8.94 -10.72 -7.08
N ASN A 182 -7.82 -11.11 -7.69
CA ASN A 182 -6.51 -11.05 -7.06
C ASN A 182 -5.66 -9.98 -7.75
N ILE A 183 -5.22 -8.98 -6.98
CA ILE A 183 -4.30 -7.94 -7.45
C ILE A 183 -2.88 -8.31 -7.04
N THR A 184 -1.96 -8.30 -8.00
CA THR A 184 -0.53 -8.44 -7.77
C THR A 184 0.15 -7.10 -7.99
N CYS A 185 0.95 -6.67 -7.03
CA CYS A 185 1.88 -5.57 -7.15
C CYS A 185 3.31 -6.12 -7.24
N SER A 186 4.10 -5.61 -8.18
CA SER A 186 5.48 -6.00 -8.42
C SER A 186 6.37 -4.77 -8.52
N VAL A 187 7.50 -4.79 -7.81
CA VAL A 187 8.54 -3.76 -7.87
C VAL A 187 9.77 -4.37 -8.55
N GLU A 188 10.06 -3.88 -9.75
CA GLU A 188 11.14 -4.33 -10.63
C GLU A 188 12.34 -3.39 -10.55
N TYR A 189 13.55 -3.93 -10.46
CA TYR A 189 14.80 -3.18 -10.38
C TYR A 189 15.98 -4.04 -10.86
N ASP A 190 16.76 -3.54 -11.82
CA ASP A 190 17.90 -4.27 -12.41
C ASP A 190 17.62 -5.73 -12.85
N GLY A 191 16.41 -6.01 -13.36
CA GLY A 191 16.00 -7.37 -13.75
C GLY A 191 15.61 -8.29 -12.58
N LEU A 192 15.67 -7.79 -11.34
CA LEU A 192 15.09 -8.40 -10.15
C LEU A 192 13.66 -7.90 -9.94
N ALA A 193 12.84 -8.68 -9.24
CA ALA A 193 11.49 -8.28 -8.87
C ALA A 193 11.11 -8.78 -7.47
N LYS A 194 10.37 -7.95 -6.73
CA LYS A 194 9.67 -8.34 -5.50
C LYS A 194 8.18 -8.09 -5.70
N SER A 195 7.35 -9.08 -5.39
CA SER A 195 5.92 -9.02 -5.67
C SER A 195 5.06 -9.52 -4.53
N THR A 196 3.93 -8.87 -4.29
CA THR A 196 2.91 -9.27 -3.31
C THR A 196 1.55 -9.30 -3.98
N SER A 197 0.76 -10.32 -3.67
CA SER A 197 -0.63 -10.46 -4.14
C SER A 197 -1.61 -10.29 -3.00
N LEU A 198 -2.73 -9.61 -3.26
CA LEU A 198 -3.80 -9.37 -2.31
C LEU A 198 -5.15 -9.76 -2.94
N PRO A 199 -5.91 -10.67 -2.31
CA PRO A 199 -7.28 -10.94 -2.74
C PRO A 199 -8.20 -9.76 -2.38
N LEU A 200 -8.91 -9.23 -3.37
CA LEU A 200 -9.93 -8.20 -3.23
C LEU A 200 -11.31 -8.86 -3.28
N LYS A 201 -12.18 -8.54 -2.32
CA LYS A 201 -13.52 -9.09 -2.22
C LYS A 201 -14.57 -8.06 -2.58
N LYS A 202 -15.53 -8.44 -3.41
CA LYS A 202 -16.67 -7.57 -3.71
C LYS A 202 -17.62 -7.53 -2.51
N THR A 203 -17.93 -6.32 -2.02
CA THR A 203 -18.92 -6.10 -0.97
C THR A 203 -20.33 -6.26 -1.55
N ASN A 204 -21.22 -6.97 -0.85
CA ASN A 204 -22.61 -7.20 -1.26
C ASN A 204 -23.57 -6.35 -0.43
N ASP A 205 -23.71 -5.06 -0.76
CA ASP A 205 -24.59 -4.14 -0.05
C ASP A 205 -26.01 -4.10 -0.65
N CYS A 206 -26.57 -5.27 -0.92
CA CYS A 206 -27.92 -5.36 -1.47
C CYS A 206 -28.98 -5.32 -0.37
N VAL A 207 -29.56 -4.14 -0.19
CA VAL A 207 -30.88 -4.02 0.46
C VAL A 207 -31.90 -4.51 -0.55
N VAL A 208 -32.25 -5.79 -0.48
CA VAL A 208 -33.38 -6.34 -1.25
C VAL A 208 -34.63 -5.62 -0.77
N PRO A 209 -35.31 -4.81 -1.61
CA PRO A 209 -36.59 -4.24 -1.24
C PRO A 209 -37.52 -5.39 -0.86
N PRO A 210 -38.31 -5.30 0.23
CA PRO A 210 -39.27 -6.34 0.55
C PRO A 210 -40.13 -6.57 -0.69
N ALA A 211 -40.10 -7.79 -1.23
CA ALA A 211 -40.83 -8.13 -2.44
C ALA A 211 -42.29 -7.69 -2.25
N PRO A 212 -42.89 -6.95 -3.19
CA PRO A 212 -44.30 -6.59 -3.07
C PRO A 212 -45.10 -7.88 -2.87
N PRO A 213 -46.06 -7.92 -1.93
CA PRO A 213 -46.85 -9.12 -1.70
C PRO A 213 -47.43 -9.58 -3.03
N SER A 214 -47.32 -10.88 -3.32
CA SER A 214 -47.81 -11.43 -4.59
C SER A 214 -49.28 -11.03 -4.79
N TYR A 215 -49.69 -10.83 -6.04
CA TYR A 215 -51.07 -10.47 -6.37
C TYR A 215 -52.08 -11.43 -5.72
N ASN A 216 -51.72 -12.71 -5.56
CA ASN A 216 -52.49 -13.75 -4.88
C ASN A 216 -52.77 -13.41 -3.40
N VAL A 217 -51.77 -12.88 -2.68
CA VAL A 217 -51.90 -12.48 -1.27
C VAL A 217 -52.79 -11.25 -1.15
N ILE A 218 -52.67 -10.30 -2.07
CA ILE A 218 -53.53 -9.12 -2.14
C ILE A 218 -54.97 -9.56 -2.43
N THR A 219 -55.21 -10.39 -3.46
CA THR A 219 -56.55 -10.88 -3.82
C THR A 219 -57.17 -11.72 -2.72
N ALA A 220 -56.42 -12.61 -2.07
CA ALA A 220 -56.95 -13.42 -0.97
C ALA A 220 -57.35 -12.55 0.22
N SER A 221 -56.53 -11.56 0.57
CA SER A 221 -56.83 -10.60 1.65
C SER A 221 -58.07 -9.77 1.32
N SER A 222 -58.20 -9.28 0.08
CA SER A 222 -59.39 -8.54 -0.37
C SER A 222 -60.65 -9.41 -0.35
N ILE A 223 -60.57 -10.67 -0.79
CA ILE A 223 -61.70 -11.62 -0.78
C ILE A 223 -62.15 -11.89 0.66
N ILE A 224 -61.22 -12.13 1.59
CA ILE A 224 -61.54 -12.36 3.00
C ILE A 224 -62.27 -11.16 3.60
N VAL A 225 -61.81 -9.94 3.32
CA VAL A 225 -62.46 -8.70 3.80
C VAL A 225 -63.85 -8.55 3.19
N ILE A 226 -64.03 -8.81 1.90
CA ILE A 226 -65.34 -8.73 1.23
C ILE A 226 -66.32 -9.76 1.81
N ILE A 227 -65.88 -11.00 2.03
CA ILE A 227 -66.70 -12.06 2.65
C ILE A 227 -67.12 -11.64 4.06
N PHE A 228 -66.20 -11.07 4.85
CA PHE A 228 -66.49 -10.60 6.21
C PHE A 228 -67.54 -9.47 6.20
N ILE A 229 -67.42 -8.52 5.28
CA ILE A 229 -68.40 -7.44 5.12
C ILE A 229 -69.77 -7.99 4.69
N LEU A 230 -69.82 -8.93 3.76
CA LEU A 230 -71.07 -9.58 3.34
C LEU A 230 -71.72 -10.36 4.50
N ALA A 231 -70.92 -11.06 5.30
CA ALA A 231 -71.41 -11.77 6.48
C ALA A 231 -71.99 -10.81 7.53
N ILE A 232 -71.37 -9.65 7.75
CA ILE A 232 -71.90 -8.60 8.64
C ILE A 232 -73.23 -8.04 8.10
N ILE A 233 -73.30 -7.76 6.80
CA ILE A 233 -74.53 -7.23 6.16
C ILE A 233 -75.67 -8.26 6.27
N LEU A 234 -75.38 -9.54 6.01
CA LEU A 234 -76.35 -10.62 6.16
C LEU A 234 -76.75 -10.79 7.63
N ALA A 235 -75.81 -10.80 8.57
CA ALA A 235 -76.13 -10.85 9.99
C ALA A 235 -77.00 -9.65 10.42
N ALA A 236 -76.72 -8.44 9.95
CA ALA A 236 -77.56 -7.26 10.23
C ALA A 236 -78.97 -7.32 9.60
N ARG A 237 -79.13 -8.07 8.50
CA ARG A 237 -80.43 -8.29 7.83
C ARG A 237 -81.23 -9.45 8.43
N TYR A 238 -80.56 -10.46 8.96
CA TYR A 238 -81.16 -11.69 9.51
C TYR A 238 -81.21 -11.75 11.03
N LEU A 239 -80.48 -10.89 11.75
CA LEU A 239 -80.73 -10.61 13.15
C LEU A 239 -81.96 -9.70 13.22
N PRO A 240 -83.11 -10.16 13.76
CA PRO A 240 -84.26 -9.29 13.94
C PRO A 240 -83.84 -8.13 14.83
N ARG A 241 -84.13 -6.90 14.41
CA ARG A 241 -84.18 -5.75 15.33
C ARG A 241 -85.15 -6.14 16.44
N ARG A 242 -84.64 -6.58 17.60
CA ARG A 242 -85.43 -6.58 18.83
C ARG A 242 -85.62 -5.11 19.21
N VAL A 243 -86.66 -4.51 18.65
CA VAL A 243 -87.28 -3.31 19.19
C VAL A 243 -88.05 -3.77 20.42
N CYS A 244 -87.58 -3.39 21.61
CA CYS A 244 -88.38 -3.46 22.84
C CYS A 244 -89.51 -2.41 22.76
N PRO A 245 -90.80 -2.77 22.96
CA PRO A 245 -91.88 -1.80 23.11
C PRO A 245 -92.38 -1.73 24.58
N HIS A 246 -92.43 -0.49 25.11
CA HIS A 246 -93.08 0.00 26.34
C HIS A 246 -92.38 -0.28 27.70
N CYS A 247 -92.16 0.70 28.60
CA CYS A 247 -93.12 1.68 29.12
C CYS A 247 -92.58 3.12 29.34
N CYS A 248 -93.46 4.10 29.12
CA CYS A 248 -93.43 5.48 29.64
C CYS A 248 -93.57 5.46 31.18
N LYS A 249 -93.05 6.41 31.98
CA LYS A 249 -93.48 7.82 32.13
C LYS A 249 -92.52 8.60 33.08
N PRO A 250 -92.65 9.94 33.18
CA PRO A 250 -91.63 10.88 33.66
C PRO A 250 -91.80 11.33 35.14
N GLN A 251 -90.76 11.93 35.74
CA GLN A 251 -90.84 13.07 36.68
C GLN A 251 -89.46 13.65 37.06
N ASP A 252 -89.39 14.99 37.11
CA ASP A 252 -88.33 15.91 37.59
C ASP A 252 -88.02 15.76 39.12
N PRO A 253 -87.36 16.71 39.83
CA PRO A 253 -86.02 17.34 39.74
C PRO A 253 -85.19 17.26 41.06
N VAL A 254 -83.88 17.59 40.96
CA VAL A 254 -83.01 18.40 41.88
C VAL A 254 -82.86 18.09 43.40
N GLU A 255 -81.66 18.47 43.91
CA GLU A 255 -81.20 18.63 45.32
C GLU A 255 -80.75 17.34 46.04
N GLU A 256 -79.70 17.27 46.88
CA GLU A 256 -78.69 18.19 47.43
C GLU A 256 -77.65 17.33 48.19
N GLY A 257 -76.49 17.89 48.60
CA GLY A 257 -75.71 17.35 49.75
C GLY A 257 -74.46 16.51 49.42
N VAL A 258 -73.27 17.11 49.23
CA VAL A 258 -72.27 17.49 50.26
C VAL A 258 -71.18 16.42 50.49
N LYS A 259 -69.93 16.85 50.19
CA LYS A 259 -68.59 16.64 50.79
C LYS A 259 -68.42 15.52 51.84
N GLU A 260 -67.27 14.84 51.97
CA GLU A 260 -65.95 15.40 52.31
C GLU A 260 -64.88 14.29 52.41
N GLY A 261 -63.59 14.67 52.33
CA GLY A 261 -62.44 13.86 52.80
C GLY A 261 -61.35 13.65 51.74
N ALA A 262 -60.52 14.64 51.41
CA ALA A 262 -59.25 14.98 52.07
C ALA A 262 -58.14 13.91 51.96
N LYS A 263 -57.07 14.21 51.21
CA LYS A 263 -55.71 14.52 51.72
C LYS A 263 -54.65 14.64 50.59
N PRO A 264 -53.90 15.76 50.52
CA PRO A 264 -52.61 15.92 49.80
C PRO A 264 -51.48 16.09 50.85
N PRO A 265 -50.31 16.76 50.63
CA PRO A 265 -49.41 17.01 49.48
C PRO A 265 -47.94 16.56 49.79
N VAL A 266 -46.89 16.88 49.02
CA VAL A 266 -45.94 18.03 49.21
C VAL A 266 -44.88 17.95 48.07
N SER A 267 -44.80 18.95 47.17
CA SER A 267 -43.82 20.08 47.12
C SER A 267 -42.36 19.65 46.84
N SER A 268 -41.68 20.14 45.80
CA SER A 268 -41.24 21.53 45.74
C SER A 268 -40.69 21.98 44.37
N LYS A 269 -40.84 23.27 44.16
CA LYS A 269 -40.48 24.18 43.06
C LYS A 269 -38.98 24.49 43.05
N VAL A 270 -38.31 24.52 41.89
CA VAL A 270 -37.30 25.55 41.52
C VAL A 270 -37.25 25.69 39.99
N THR A 271 -37.30 26.96 39.55
CA THR A 271 -37.08 27.50 38.21
C THR A 271 -35.58 27.60 37.92
N SER A 272 -35.15 27.35 36.68
CA SER A 272 -34.05 28.12 36.06
C SER A 272 -33.93 27.85 34.56
N GLU A 273 -34.12 28.91 33.77
CA GLU A 273 -33.47 29.11 32.47
C GLU A 273 -31.95 29.05 32.65
N THR A 274 -31.18 28.55 31.67
CA THR A 274 -30.08 29.33 31.05
C THR A 274 -29.60 28.67 29.74
N SER A 275 -29.37 29.57 28.78
CA SER A 275 -28.57 29.46 27.55
C SER A 275 -27.11 29.02 27.76
N SER A 276 -26.52 28.37 26.74
CA SER A 276 -25.13 28.53 26.26
C SER A 276 -25.10 27.90 24.85
N VAL A 277 -24.86 28.64 23.76
CA VAL A 277 -23.56 29.15 23.25
C VAL A 277 -22.52 28.04 23.13
#